data_AF-A0A834M2C3-F1
#
_entry.id   AF-A0A834M2C3-F1
#
_cell.length_a   1.000
_cell.length_b   1.000
_cell.length_c   1.000
_cell.angle_alpha   90.00
_cell.angle_beta   90.00
_cell.angle_gamma   90.00
#
_symmetry.space_group_name_H-M   'P 1'
#
loop_
_entity.id
_entity.type
_entity.pdbx_description
1 polymer ?
#
loop_
_entity_poly.entity_id
_entity_poly.type
_entity_poly.pdbx_seq_one_letter_code
_entity_poly.pdbx_strand_id
1 'polypeptide(L)'
;DKYESTSIQSIYRMRDIRDPKGIKAVHPLNQYYAGNVCGNNNSGCQHMCIVTPIDTSKGRHSKALGYRCACNIGYRLMPDEHTCDLVEDFLMYSQQRFIKGKVLDPVIEGFSDAILPVVSRRARFVGLDFDASEEYIYYSDVLQDVIYRVHRTGEAKEIVLASQNEGVEGLAVDWAA
;
A
#
# COMPACT_ATOMS: atom_id res chain seq x y z
N ASP A 1 -21.80 7.83 -38.74
CA ASP A 1 -23.00 8.53 -38.29
C ASP A 1 -23.62 7.92 -37.03
N LYS A 2 -23.08 8.22 -35.85
CA LYS A 2 -23.83 7.93 -34.60
C LYS A 2 -24.05 9.18 -33.75
N TYR A 3 -23.27 10.24 -33.96
CA TYR A 3 -23.42 11.51 -33.28
C TYR A 3 -23.11 12.65 -34.25
N GLU A 4 -24.09 13.50 -34.55
CA GLU A 4 -23.86 14.77 -35.24
C GLU A 4 -23.08 15.72 -34.32
N SER A 5 -22.11 16.47 -34.85
CA SER A 5 -21.25 17.39 -34.09
C SER A 5 -22.02 18.51 -33.37
N THR A 6 -23.28 18.75 -33.75
CA THR A 6 -24.22 19.69 -33.14
C THR A 6 -24.91 19.17 -31.87
N SER A 7 -24.77 17.88 -31.55
CA SER A 7 -25.44 17.22 -30.42
C SER A 7 -24.70 17.33 -29.08
N ILE A 8 -23.49 17.90 -29.07
CA ILE A 8 -22.68 18.06 -27.85
C ILE A 8 -23.08 19.36 -27.14
N GLN A 9 -23.91 19.24 -26.10
CA GLN A 9 -24.26 20.36 -25.22
C GLN A 9 -23.47 20.29 -23.91
N SER A 10 -22.69 21.34 -23.61
CA SER A 10 -22.03 21.48 -22.32
C SER A 10 -23.07 21.84 -21.25
N ILE A 11 -23.62 20.83 -20.58
CA ILE A 11 -24.61 21.00 -19.51
C ILE A 11 -23.99 21.50 -18.18
N TYR A 12 -22.69 21.31 -17.99
CA TYR A 12 -21.99 21.73 -16.78
C TYR A 12 -20.50 21.98 -17.07
N ARG A 13 -20.00 23.13 -16.64
CA ARG A 13 -18.59 23.51 -16.80
C ARG A 13 -18.05 24.02 -15.47
N MET A 14 -17.22 23.22 -14.82
CA MET A 14 -16.49 23.63 -13.63
C MET A 14 -15.38 24.60 -14.06
N ARG A 15 -15.48 25.87 -13.68
CA ARG A 15 -14.49 26.91 -14.05
C ARG A 15 -13.15 26.73 -13.33
N ASP A 16 -13.16 25.99 -12.22
CA ASP A 16 -11.99 25.79 -11.36
C ASP A 16 -11.15 24.57 -11.75
N ILE A 17 -11.65 23.71 -12.65
CA ILE A 17 -10.89 22.59 -13.21
C ILE A 17 -10.16 23.07 -14.46
N ARG A 18 -8.89 23.44 -14.29
CA ARG A 18 -8.02 23.89 -15.40
C ARG A 18 -7.35 22.73 -16.16
N ASP A 19 -7.16 21.58 -15.51
CA ASP A 19 -6.36 20.47 -16.02
C ASP A 19 -6.94 19.10 -15.60
N PRO A 20 -8.03 18.65 -16.26
CA PRO A 20 -8.64 17.36 -15.95
C PRO A 20 -7.71 16.21 -16.32
N LYS A 21 -7.44 15.31 -15.36
CA LYS A 21 -6.51 14.16 -15.55
C LYS A 21 -7.17 12.88 -16.03
N GLY A 22 -8.49 12.79 -15.97
CA GLY A 22 -9.23 11.61 -16.40
C GLY A 22 -10.72 11.87 -16.52
N ILE A 23 -11.36 11.12 -17.41
CA ILE A 23 -12.81 11.10 -17.60
C ILE A 23 -13.29 9.65 -17.49
N LYS A 24 -14.39 9.42 -16.78
CA LYS A 24 -15.04 8.10 -16.66
C LYS A 24 -16.54 8.25 -16.80
N ALA A 25 -17.14 7.42 -17.65
CA ALA A 25 -18.58 7.31 -17.71
C ALA A 25 -19.09 6.49 -16.51
N VAL A 26 -19.84 7.12 -15.62
CA VAL A 26 -20.48 6.46 -14.47
C VAL A 26 -21.90 6.11 -14.87
N HIS A 27 -22.14 4.82 -15.10
CA HIS A 27 -23.45 4.31 -15.50
C HIS A 27 -23.59 2.85 -15.05
N PRO A 28 -24.76 2.40 -14.58
CA PRO A 28 -24.95 1.00 -14.17
C PRO A 28 -24.61 -0.02 -15.27
N LEU A 29 -24.86 0.33 -16.54
CA LEU A 29 -24.49 -0.53 -17.68
C LEU A 29 -22.96 -0.71 -17.86
N ASN A 30 -22.14 0.17 -17.29
CA ASN A 30 -20.68 0.02 -17.28
C ASN A 30 -20.18 -0.90 -16.15
N GLN A 31 -21.07 -1.37 -15.28
CA GLN A 31 -20.79 -2.24 -14.14
C GLN A 31 -21.80 -3.40 -14.12
N TYR A 32 -21.82 -4.17 -15.20
CA TYR A 32 -22.75 -5.29 -15.32
C TYR A 32 -22.53 -6.30 -14.19
N TYR A 33 -23.63 -6.83 -13.64
CA TYR A 33 -23.55 -7.84 -12.60
C TYR A 33 -22.87 -9.10 -13.15
N ALA A 34 -21.76 -9.49 -12.53
CA ALA A 34 -21.05 -10.73 -12.80
C ALA A 34 -20.90 -11.49 -11.48
N GLY A 35 -20.98 -12.82 -11.54
CA GLY A 35 -20.71 -13.66 -10.39
C GLY A 35 -19.29 -13.40 -9.88
N ASN A 36 -19.18 -12.92 -8.64
CA ASN A 36 -17.90 -12.69 -7.99
C ASN A 36 -17.58 -13.87 -7.08
N VAL A 37 -16.53 -14.61 -7.42
CA VAL A 37 -16.05 -15.74 -6.61
C VAL A 37 -15.67 -15.32 -5.20
N CYS A 38 -15.11 -14.11 -5.03
CA CYS A 38 -14.79 -13.53 -3.72
C CYS A 38 -16.01 -13.08 -2.92
N GLY A 39 -17.21 -13.07 -3.52
CA GLY A 39 -18.42 -12.53 -2.90
C GLY A 39 -18.92 -13.32 -1.69
N ASN A 40 -18.59 -14.61 -1.62
CA ASN A 40 -18.97 -15.47 -0.50
C ASN A 40 -17.76 -15.73 0.40
N ASN A 41 -17.80 -15.20 1.62
CA ASN A 41 -16.77 -15.38 2.65
C ASN A 41 -15.34 -15.08 2.18
N ASN A 42 -15.15 -14.08 1.29
CA ASN A 42 -13.85 -13.73 0.71
C ASN A 42 -13.11 -14.92 0.05
N SER A 43 -13.86 -15.93 -0.41
CA SER A 43 -13.33 -17.24 -0.84
C SER A 43 -12.42 -17.94 0.19
N GLY A 44 -12.49 -17.58 1.47
CA GLY A 44 -11.62 -18.09 2.53
C GLY A 44 -10.27 -17.35 2.66
N CYS A 45 -10.02 -16.29 1.89
CA CYS A 45 -8.79 -15.49 2.04
C CYS A 45 -8.80 -14.71 3.36
N GLN A 46 -7.69 -14.72 4.09
CA GLN A 46 -7.56 -14.01 5.37
C GLN A 46 -7.60 -12.48 5.21
N HIS A 47 -6.91 -11.93 4.21
CA HIS A 47 -6.86 -10.49 3.95
C HIS A 47 -7.63 -10.12 2.69
N MET A 48 -7.07 -10.37 1.50
CA MET A 48 -7.67 -9.92 0.24
C MET A 48 -7.92 -11.09 -0.70
N CYS A 49 -9.06 -11.07 -1.39
CA CYS A 49 -9.38 -11.96 -2.50
C CYS A 49 -9.34 -11.19 -3.83
N ILE A 50 -8.43 -11.57 -4.71
CA ILE A 50 -8.22 -10.92 -6.01
C ILE A 50 -8.78 -11.82 -7.10
N VAL A 51 -9.77 -11.31 -7.84
CA VAL A 51 -10.36 -12.02 -8.98
C VAL A 51 -9.32 -12.12 -10.10
N THR A 52 -9.13 -13.34 -10.61
CA THR A 52 -8.17 -13.62 -11.70
C THR A 52 -8.85 -14.34 -12.85
N PRO A 53 -8.31 -14.26 -14.08
CA PRO A 53 -8.72 -15.17 -15.15
C PRO A 53 -8.39 -16.62 -14.74
N ILE A 54 -9.31 -17.57 -14.98
CA ILE A 54 -9.01 -19.00 -14.77
C ILE A 54 -7.99 -19.44 -15.84
N ASP A 55 -6.99 -20.21 -15.40
CA ASP A 55 -6.09 -20.91 -16.29
C ASP A 55 -6.85 -22.01 -17.05
N THR A 56 -7.10 -21.77 -18.34
CA THR A 56 -7.84 -22.67 -19.23
C THR A 56 -7.02 -23.87 -19.69
N SER A 57 -5.74 -23.98 -19.30
CA SER A 57 -4.88 -25.13 -19.60
C SER A 57 -5.39 -26.46 -19.00
N LYS A 58 -6.28 -26.41 -18.00
CA LYS A 58 -6.92 -27.59 -17.39
C LYS A 58 -8.29 -27.97 -17.98
N GLY A 59 -8.57 -27.61 -19.24
CA GLY A 59 -9.56 -28.32 -20.07
C GLY A 59 -11.04 -28.10 -19.73
N ARG A 60 -11.44 -26.97 -19.14
CA ARG A 60 -12.86 -26.58 -19.06
C ARG A 60 -13.14 -25.28 -19.81
N HIS A 61 -13.92 -25.40 -20.87
CA HIS A 61 -14.48 -24.31 -21.68
C HIS A 61 -15.59 -23.53 -20.93
N SER A 62 -15.28 -22.96 -19.77
CA SER A 62 -16.20 -22.04 -19.10
C SER A 62 -15.50 -20.71 -18.81
N LYS A 63 -16.12 -19.61 -19.22
CA LYS A 63 -15.82 -18.21 -18.84
C LYS A 63 -15.96 -17.98 -17.32
N ALA A 64 -15.44 -18.86 -16.49
CA ALA A 64 -15.48 -18.73 -15.05
C ALA A 64 -14.30 -17.85 -14.61
N LEU A 65 -14.53 -17.02 -13.60
CA LEU A 65 -13.51 -16.21 -12.95
C LEU A 65 -12.91 -17.04 -11.82
N GLY A 66 -11.58 -16.98 -11.67
CA GLY A 66 -10.85 -17.59 -10.57
C GLY A 66 -10.55 -16.54 -9.51
N TYR A 67 -9.82 -16.94 -8.47
CA TYR A 67 -9.30 -16.00 -7.49
C TYR A 67 -7.92 -16.44 -7.02
N ARG A 68 -7.20 -15.50 -6.42
CA ARG A 68 -6.02 -15.75 -5.59
C ARG A 68 -6.12 -14.89 -4.35
N CYS A 69 -5.66 -15.42 -3.21
CA CYS A 69 -5.54 -14.61 -2.01
C CYS A 69 -4.26 -13.76 -2.06
N ALA A 70 -4.32 -12.61 -1.41
CA ALA A 70 -3.19 -11.71 -1.22
C ALA A 70 -3.20 -11.16 0.20
N CYS A 71 -2.01 -10.85 0.72
CA CYS A 71 -1.83 -10.32 2.06
C CYS A 71 -1.56 -8.81 2.05
N ASN A 72 -1.91 -8.15 3.14
CA ASN A 72 -1.58 -6.75 3.36
C ASN A 72 -0.06 -6.55 3.40
N ILE A 73 0.40 -5.31 3.18
CA ILE A 73 1.81 -4.95 3.33
C ILE A 73 2.28 -5.35 4.74
N GLY A 74 3.47 -5.93 4.84
CA GLY A 74 4.01 -6.49 6.08
C GLY A 74 3.59 -7.92 6.40
N TYR A 75 2.77 -8.57 5.56
CA TYR A 75 2.37 -9.96 5.74
C TYR A 75 2.72 -10.81 4.52
N ARG A 76 3.22 -12.02 4.73
CA ARG A 76 3.49 -13.00 3.67
C ARG A 76 2.32 -13.98 3.52
N LEU A 77 2.00 -14.35 2.28
CA LEU A 77 1.02 -15.40 1.99
C LEU A 77 1.63 -16.76 2.32
N MET A 78 0.89 -17.57 3.06
CA MET A 78 1.33 -18.90 3.47
C MET A 78 1.13 -19.95 2.38
N PRO A 79 1.79 -21.12 2.47
CA PRO A 79 1.69 -22.19 1.47
C PRO A 79 0.29 -22.77 1.27
N ASP A 80 -0.64 -22.51 2.20
CA ASP A 80 -2.05 -22.87 2.05
C ASP A 80 -2.79 -21.96 1.05
N GLU A 81 -2.13 -20.91 0.55
CA GLU A 81 -2.63 -19.90 -0.37
C GLU A 81 -3.82 -19.08 0.17
N HIS A 82 -4.07 -19.08 1.48
CA HIS A 82 -5.22 -18.41 2.10
C HIS A 82 -4.84 -17.56 3.33
N THR A 83 -3.93 -18.07 4.18
CA THR A 83 -3.53 -17.40 5.42
C THR A 83 -2.32 -16.48 5.23
N CYS A 84 -2.21 -15.51 6.13
CA CYS A 84 -1.22 -14.45 6.08
C CYS A 84 -0.45 -14.36 7.40
N ASP A 85 0.86 -14.53 7.32
CA ASP A 85 1.78 -14.43 8.45
C ASP A 85 2.48 -13.07 8.48
N LEU A 86 2.66 -12.50 9.67
CA LEU A 86 3.42 -11.26 9.82
C LEU A 86 4.89 -11.49 9.44
N VAL A 87 5.48 -10.52 8.75
CA VAL A 87 6.92 -10.53 8.47
C VAL A 87 7.66 -10.00 9.70
N GLU A 88 8.36 -10.88 10.40
CA GLU A 88 9.15 -10.53 11.60
C GLU A 88 10.55 -10.05 11.22
N ASP A 89 11.19 -10.72 10.27
CA ASP A 89 12.56 -10.40 9.83
C ASP A 89 12.57 -9.60 8.53
N PHE A 90 13.14 -8.40 8.57
CA PHE A 90 13.25 -7.53 7.40
C PHE A 90 14.41 -6.54 7.50
N LEU A 91 14.91 -6.10 6.35
CA LEU A 91 15.88 -5.01 6.25
C LEU A 91 15.15 -3.68 6.19
N MET A 92 15.33 -2.82 7.17
CA MET A 92 14.83 -1.45 7.12
C MET A 92 15.93 -0.48 6.65
N TYR A 93 15.55 0.49 5.81
CA TYR A 93 16.46 1.53 5.34
C TYR A 93 15.75 2.86 5.07
N SER A 94 16.49 3.94 5.25
CA SER A 94 16.08 5.30 4.88
C SER A 94 16.70 5.73 3.55
N GLN A 95 15.94 6.50 2.79
CA GLN A 95 16.42 7.38 1.74
C GLN A 95 15.86 8.78 2.02
N GLN A 96 16.37 9.81 1.32
CA GLN A 96 15.98 11.20 1.57
C GLN A 96 14.46 11.41 1.73
N ARG A 97 13.63 10.72 0.94
CA ARG A 97 12.18 10.99 0.89
C ARG A 97 11.30 9.85 1.39
N PHE A 98 11.91 8.73 1.76
CA PHE A 98 11.15 7.58 2.22
C PHE A 98 11.94 6.64 3.11
N ILE A 99 11.22 5.93 3.97
CA ILE A 99 11.72 4.79 4.73
C ILE A 99 10.98 3.55 4.23
N LYS A 100 11.71 2.46 4.04
CA LYS A 100 11.15 1.19 3.57
C LYS A 100 11.73 0.03 4.37
N GLY A 101 10.92 -1.00 4.55
CA GLY A 101 11.33 -2.30 5.04
C GLY A 101 11.23 -3.30 3.90
N LYS A 102 12.29 -4.08 3.69
CA LYS A 102 12.39 -5.11 2.66
C LYS A 102 12.46 -6.49 3.28
N VAL A 103 11.58 -7.38 2.83
CA VAL A 103 11.68 -8.82 3.13
C VAL A 103 13.02 -9.33 2.61
N LEU A 104 13.75 -10.09 3.43
CA LEU A 104 15.08 -10.59 3.08
C LEU A 104 15.01 -11.67 1.98
N ASP A 105 14.07 -12.62 2.13
CA ASP A 105 13.86 -13.74 1.20
C ASP A 105 12.44 -13.70 0.63
N PRO A 106 12.17 -12.88 -0.41
CA PRO A 106 10.84 -12.77 -1.00
C PRO A 106 10.47 -14.04 -1.78
N VAL A 107 9.32 -14.64 -1.45
CA VAL A 107 8.78 -15.84 -2.13
C VAL A 107 8.21 -15.51 -3.53
N ILE A 108 7.77 -14.27 -3.75
CA ILE A 108 7.16 -13.82 -5.00
C ILE A 108 7.84 -12.53 -5.47
N GLU A 109 8.25 -12.48 -6.73
CA GLU A 109 8.75 -11.25 -7.35
C GLU A 109 7.69 -10.14 -7.29
N GLY A 110 8.04 -9.03 -6.64
CA GLY A 110 7.16 -7.86 -6.49
C GLY A 110 6.53 -7.70 -5.11
N PHE A 111 6.43 -8.76 -4.30
CA PHE A 111 6.06 -8.62 -2.88
C PHE A 111 7.32 -8.52 -2.03
N SER A 112 7.68 -7.31 -1.63
CA SER A 112 8.94 -7.07 -0.91
C SER A 112 8.82 -6.10 0.24
N ASP A 113 7.69 -5.42 0.44
CA ASP A 113 7.58 -4.39 1.48
C ASP A 113 7.07 -4.99 2.80
N ALA A 114 7.92 -4.92 3.84
CA ALA A 114 7.66 -5.47 5.18
C ALA A 114 6.97 -4.48 6.15
N ILE A 115 6.95 -3.19 5.79
CA ILE A 115 6.29 -2.12 6.56
C ILE A 115 5.55 -1.22 5.57
N LEU A 116 4.57 -0.45 6.05
CA LEU A 116 4.00 0.61 5.22
C LEU A 116 5.06 1.70 4.99
N PRO A 117 5.40 2.05 3.73
CA PRO A 117 6.45 3.02 3.49
C PRO A 117 6.10 4.40 4.06
N VAL A 118 7.00 4.94 4.89
CA VAL A 118 6.90 6.33 5.34
C VAL A 118 7.41 7.21 4.21
N VAL A 119 6.58 8.13 3.70
CA VAL A 119 6.92 8.96 2.55
C VAL A 119 6.66 10.44 2.82
N SER A 120 7.55 11.31 2.35
CA SER A 120 7.31 12.75 2.37
C SER A 120 8.04 13.46 1.23
N ARG A 121 7.35 14.41 0.60
CA ARG A 121 7.92 15.26 -0.46
C ARG A 121 8.79 16.40 0.07
N ARG A 122 8.73 16.67 1.37
CA ARG A 122 9.42 17.82 2.01
C ARG A 122 10.23 17.37 3.25
N ALA A 123 10.73 16.14 3.21
CA ALA A 123 11.56 15.57 4.27
C ALA A 123 12.95 15.22 3.75
N ARG A 124 13.91 15.13 4.68
CA ARG A 124 15.16 14.40 4.50
C ARG A 124 15.32 13.42 5.66
N PHE A 125 14.89 12.18 5.46
CA PHE A 125 15.06 11.14 6.47
C PHE A 125 16.51 10.66 6.51
N VAL A 126 17.10 10.57 7.70
CA VAL A 126 18.50 10.16 7.90
C VAL A 126 18.59 9.11 9.00
N GLY A 127 18.51 9.54 10.26
CA GLY A 127 18.54 8.65 11.42
C GLY A 127 17.29 7.78 11.46
N LEU A 128 17.48 6.50 11.80
CA LEU A 128 16.45 5.49 11.75
C LEU A 128 16.77 4.38 12.75
N ASP A 129 15.78 3.96 13.52
CA ASP A 129 15.85 2.77 14.37
C ASP A 129 14.45 2.19 14.62
N PHE A 130 14.37 0.98 15.17
CA PHE A 130 13.13 0.23 15.32
C PHE A 130 12.98 -0.35 16.72
N ASP A 131 11.84 -0.10 17.34
CA ASP A 131 11.41 -0.81 18.54
C ASP A 131 10.66 -2.08 18.12
N ALA A 132 11.27 -3.24 18.33
CA ALA A 132 10.67 -4.53 17.99
C ALA A 132 9.55 -4.96 18.95
N SER A 133 9.47 -4.39 20.15
CA SER A 133 8.47 -4.76 21.16
C SER A 133 7.12 -4.08 20.90
N GLU A 134 7.15 -2.78 20.60
CA GLU A 134 5.96 -1.99 20.27
C GLU A 134 5.76 -1.77 18.76
N GLU A 135 6.67 -2.28 17.93
CA GLU A 135 6.66 -2.18 16.46
C GLU A 135 6.66 -0.74 15.91
N TYR A 136 7.31 0.18 16.63
CA TYR A 136 7.47 1.58 16.22
C TYR A 136 8.78 1.84 15.49
N ILE A 137 8.67 2.61 14.42
CA ILE A 137 9.81 3.12 13.64
C ILE A 137 10.10 4.53 14.13
N TYR A 138 11.31 4.74 14.66
CA TYR A 138 11.82 6.03 15.07
C TYR A 138 12.70 6.58 13.96
N TYR A 139 12.47 7.83 13.54
CA TYR A 139 13.23 8.43 12.45
C TYR A 139 13.39 9.93 12.60
N SER A 140 14.55 10.45 12.17
CA SER A 140 14.82 11.89 12.13
C SER A 140 14.49 12.47 10.75
N ASP A 141 13.86 13.64 10.75
CA ASP A 141 13.75 14.50 9.56
C ASP A 141 14.64 15.73 9.75
N VAL A 142 15.83 15.71 9.15
CA VAL A 142 16.84 16.75 9.31
C VAL A 142 16.57 18.01 8.48
N LEU A 143 15.46 18.08 7.72
CA LEU A 143 14.99 19.34 7.15
C LEU A 143 13.99 20.05 8.06
N GLN A 144 13.32 19.29 8.93
CA GLN A 144 12.36 19.82 9.90
C GLN A 144 12.95 19.92 11.30
N ASP A 145 14.12 19.32 11.55
CA ASP A 145 14.77 19.19 12.86
C ASP A 145 13.85 18.54 13.90
N VAL A 146 13.15 17.48 13.48
CA VAL A 146 12.18 16.73 14.30
C VAL A 146 12.50 15.24 14.29
N ILE A 147 12.34 14.59 15.44
CA ILE A 147 12.30 13.13 15.57
C ILE A 147 10.84 12.71 15.66
N TYR A 148 10.45 11.79 14.77
CA TYR A 148 9.11 11.20 14.73
C TYR A 148 9.16 9.74 15.17
N ARG A 149 8.01 9.23 15.60
CA ARG A 149 7.74 7.79 15.56
C ARG A 149 6.44 7.50 14.83
N VAL A 150 6.36 6.31 14.25
CA VAL A 150 5.15 5.80 13.59
C VAL A 150 5.13 4.28 13.71
N HIS A 151 3.96 3.70 13.92
CA HIS A 151 3.82 2.24 13.95
C HIS A 151 4.11 1.66 12.55
N ARG A 152 4.61 0.43 12.45
CA ARG A 152 4.93 -0.21 11.15
C ARG A 152 3.75 -0.31 10.17
N THR A 153 2.52 -0.26 10.68
CA THR A 153 1.27 -0.22 9.88
C THR A 153 0.99 1.16 9.28
N GLY A 154 1.77 2.18 9.66
CA GLY A 154 1.59 3.59 9.29
C GLY A 154 0.67 4.38 10.22
N GLU A 155 0.11 3.73 11.24
CA GLU A 155 -0.76 4.36 12.23
C GLU A 155 0.05 5.06 13.33
N ALA A 156 -0.65 5.86 14.16
CA ALA A 156 -0.08 6.52 15.34
C ALA A 156 1.21 7.31 15.08
N LYS A 157 1.27 8.03 13.95
CA LYS A 157 2.39 8.95 13.68
C LYS A 157 2.37 10.11 14.67
N GLU A 158 3.50 10.33 15.35
CA GLU A 158 3.64 11.40 16.33
C GLU A 158 5.04 12.00 16.35
N ILE A 159 5.16 13.16 17.00
CA ILE A 159 6.42 13.87 17.22
C ILE A 159 6.95 13.45 18.59
N VAL A 160 8.14 12.84 18.60
CA VAL A 160 8.84 12.45 19.83
C VAL A 160 9.62 13.63 20.39
N LEU A 161 10.31 14.37 19.52
CA LEU A 161 11.11 15.52 19.92
C LEU A 161 11.14 16.58 18.82
N ALA A 162 10.81 17.83 19.17
CA ALA A 162 10.57 18.91 18.20
C ALA A 162 11.56 20.09 18.27
N SER A 163 12.43 20.17 19.27
CA SER A 163 13.34 21.30 19.46
C SER A 163 14.76 20.86 19.81
N GLN A 164 15.74 21.69 19.47
CA GLN A 164 17.18 21.49 19.72
C GLN A 164 17.80 20.26 19.03
N ASN A 165 17.20 19.80 17.93
CA ASN A 165 17.63 18.62 17.17
C ASN A 165 18.20 18.98 15.79
N GLU A 166 19.08 19.98 15.74
CA GLU A 166 19.66 20.40 14.46
C GLU A 166 20.49 19.25 13.86
N GLY A 167 20.07 18.75 12.70
CA GLY A 167 20.85 17.81 11.91
C GLY A 167 21.10 16.44 12.56
N VAL A 168 20.12 15.86 13.25
CA VAL A 168 20.25 14.51 13.85
C VAL A 168 20.51 13.44 12.77
N GLU A 169 21.77 13.00 12.65
CA GLU A 169 22.20 12.00 11.66
C GLU A 169 22.03 10.55 12.15
N GLY A 170 21.95 10.33 13.47
CA GLY A 170 21.83 9.00 14.06
C GLY A 170 20.96 9.02 15.31
N LEU A 171 20.25 7.91 15.53
CA LEU A 171 19.44 7.67 16.73
C LEU A 171 19.53 6.18 17.08
N ALA A 172 19.38 5.87 18.37
CA ALA A 172 19.33 4.50 18.87
C ALA A 172 18.21 4.39 19.91
N VAL A 173 17.40 3.35 19.80
CA VAL A 173 16.31 3.02 20.72
C VAL A 173 16.81 1.94 21.68
N ASP A 174 16.71 2.20 22.98
CA ASP A 174 16.94 1.17 23.99
C ASP A 174 15.64 0.40 24.22
N TRP A 175 15.55 -0.80 23.64
CA TRP A 175 14.37 -1.67 23.72
C TRP A 175 14.35 -2.54 24.99
N ALA A 176 15.36 -2.44 25.86
CA ALA A 176 15.53 -3.29 27.05
C ALA A 176 15.32 -2.55 28.38
N ALA A 177 14.85 -1.30 28.32
CA ALA A 177 14.68 -0.41 29.47
C ALA A 177 13.60 -0.87 30.47
#